data_AF-A0A938IKJ6-F1
#
_entry.id   AF-A0A938IKJ6-F1
#
_cell.length_a   1.000
_cell.length_b   1.000
_cell.length_c   1.000
_cell.angle_alpha   90.00
_cell.angle_beta   90.00
_cell.angle_gamma   90.00
#
_symmetry.space_group_name_H-M   'P 1'
#
loop_
_entity.id
_entity.type
_entity.pdbx_description
1 polymer ?
#
loop_
_entity_poly.entity_id
_entity_poly.type
_entity_poly.pdbx_seq_one_letter_code
_entity_poly.pdbx_strand_id
1 'polypeptide(L)'
;MMEPVLDHGKLDVDRLSMAYAAESFRVAKGLSGMHRDARDPRLRAAQSIAWSGVPTASPHASRKATLHPSLMRIAPCEETGRRPSNRRWTVVTAVIVLTACDTRRAEIARDPMAQGPLVVFTDNYPLAYCARRIAGDLAKVEFPAPGDVDPAYWNPGADVISRYQSAGLVLLSGAGYAKWAENAPLPPSRIVDTSSGFRGRLVRVPEAIVHKHGPEGEHAHEGIASHTWLDPNLMRLQARAVADALAKRIDRDAVEKAWSELDRDLGQLAS
;
A
#
# COMPACT_ATOMS: atom_id res chain seq x y z
N MET A 1 -29.66 24.66 19.76
CA MET A 1 -28.80 25.19 18.69
C MET A 1 -27.89 24.03 18.29
N MET A 2 -28.16 23.40 17.16
CA MET A 2 -27.40 22.25 16.68
C MET A 2 -26.11 22.79 16.06
N GLU A 3 -24.96 22.50 16.65
CA GLU A 3 -23.65 22.70 16.03
C GLU A 3 -23.68 22.02 14.65
N PRO A 4 -23.32 22.71 13.55
CA PRO A 4 -23.21 22.08 12.26
C PRO A 4 -22.01 21.14 12.30
N VAL A 5 -22.27 19.84 12.49
CA VAL A 5 -21.25 18.81 12.27
C VAL A 5 -20.88 18.88 10.79
N LEU A 6 -19.68 19.41 10.51
CA LEU A 6 -19.08 19.35 9.19
C LEU A 6 -18.77 17.88 8.89
N ASP A 7 -19.73 17.20 8.26
CA ASP A 7 -19.56 15.87 7.72
C ASP A 7 -18.42 15.89 6.70
N HIS A 8 -17.27 15.33 7.07
CA HIS A 8 -16.08 15.22 6.23
C HIS A 8 -16.30 14.31 5.00
N GLY A 9 -17.45 13.62 4.92
CA GLY A 9 -17.88 12.93 3.70
C GLY A 9 -18.45 13.86 2.61
N LYS A 10 -18.80 15.12 2.93
CA LYS A 10 -19.37 16.10 1.97
C LYS A 10 -18.35 17.06 1.36
N LEU A 11 -17.19 17.21 1.98
CA LEU A 11 -16.04 17.91 1.41
C LEU A 11 -15.04 16.85 1.03
N ASP A 12 -14.73 16.71 -0.26
CA ASP A 12 -13.61 15.88 -0.72
C ASP A 12 -12.30 16.57 -0.29
N VAL A 13 -11.99 16.49 1.01
CA VAL A 13 -10.84 17.14 1.66
C VAL A 13 -9.54 16.72 0.97
N ASP A 14 -9.52 15.53 0.39
CA ASP A 14 -8.38 14.97 -0.32
C ASP A 14 -8.17 15.66 -1.65
N ARG A 15 -9.23 15.76 -2.46
CA ARG A 15 -9.20 16.53 -3.70
C ARG A 15 -8.89 18.00 -3.40
N LEU A 16 -9.42 18.57 -2.32
CA LEU A 16 -9.13 19.95 -1.93
C LEU A 16 -7.67 20.13 -1.51
N SER A 17 -7.10 19.18 -0.77
CA SER A 17 -5.68 19.18 -0.38
C SER A 17 -4.77 19.02 -1.59
N MET A 18 -5.08 18.09 -2.50
CA MET A 18 -4.36 17.92 -3.77
C MET A 18 -4.49 19.15 -4.67
N ALA A 19 -5.68 19.76 -4.76
CA ALA A 19 -5.91 20.97 -5.53
C ALA A 19 -5.17 22.17 -4.93
N TYR A 20 -5.18 22.33 -3.60
CA TYR A 20 -4.43 23.36 -2.90
C TYR A 20 -2.92 23.20 -3.10
N ALA A 21 -2.42 21.97 -3.05
CA ALA A 21 -1.04 21.66 -3.32
C ALA A 21 -0.67 21.97 -4.78
N ALA A 22 -1.46 21.51 -5.75
CA ALA A 22 -1.24 21.82 -7.17
C ALA A 22 -1.26 23.34 -7.45
N GLU A 23 -2.22 24.06 -6.88
CA GLU A 23 -2.31 25.52 -6.98
C GLU A 23 -1.10 26.21 -6.33
N SER A 24 -0.64 25.72 -5.18
CA SER A 24 0.55 26.23 -4.50
C SER A 24 1.80 26.06 -5.36
N PHE A 25 1.92 24.95 -6.09
CA PHE A 25 2.99 24.72 -7.07
C PHE A 25 2.89 25.66 -8.27
N ARG A 26 1.69 25.85 -8.84
CA ARG A 26 1.45 26.78 -9.94
C ARG A 26 1.86 28.20 -9.55
N VAL A 27 1.46 28.65 -8.36
CA VAL A 27 1.83 29.97 -7.85
C VAL A 27 3.35 30.05 -7.61
N ALA A 28 3.95 29.04 -6.98
CA ALA A 28 5.40 29.01 -6.74
C ALA A 28 6.22 29.08 -8.04
N LYS A 29 5.78 28.40 -9.10
CA LYS A 29 6.41 28.47 -10.43
C LYS A 29 6.40 29.89 -11.02
N GLY A 30 5.35 30.68 -10.72
CA GLY A 30 5.22 32.07 -11.14
C GLY A 30 6.00 33.09 -10.29
N LEU A 31 6.38 32.76 -9.06
CA LEU A 31 7.16 33.65 -8.19
C LEU A 31 8.54 33.89 -8.79
N SER A 32 8.92 35.11 -9.15
CA SER A 32 10.25 35.41 -9.72
C SER A 32 10.74 36.78 -9.25
N GLY A 33 11.98 37.14 -9.60
CA GLY A 33 12.59 38.40 -9.15
C GLY A 33 12.61 38.51 -7.62
N MET A 34 12.04 39.59 -7.09
CA MET A 34 11.98 39.90 -5.65
C MET A 34 11.17 38.89 -4.82
N HIS A 35 10.38 38.03 -5.46
CA HIS A 35 9.56 37.02 -4.78
C HIS A 35 10.11 35.59 -4.89
N ARG A 36 11.31 35.41 -5.47
CA ARG A 36 11.93 34.09 -5.65
C ARG A 36 12.07 33.33 -4.33
N ASP A 37 12.42 34.03 -3.25
CA ASP A 37 12.71 33.42 -1.95
C ASP A 37 11.45 32.88 -1.25
N ALA A 38 10.26 33.31 -1.70
CA ALA A 38 8.98 32.82 -1.18
C ALA A 38 8.54 31.50 -1.82
N ARG A 39 9.28 30.97 -2.82
CA ARG A 39 8.98 29.67 -3.46
C ARG A 39 9.02 28.54 -2.45
N ASP A 40 10.18 28.30 -1.84
CA ASP A 40 10.40 27.14 -0.97
C ASP A 40 9.54 27.19 0.31
N PRO A 41 9.39 28.34 1.01
CA PRO A 41 8.48 28.44 2.15
C PRO A 41 7.02 28.13 1.79
N ARG A 42 6.55 28.59 0.62
CA ARG A 42 5.18 28.33 0.14
C ARG A 42 4.96 26.85 -0.18
N LEU A 43 5.94 26.22 -0.82
CA LEU A 43 5.89 24.78 -1.11
C LEU A 43 5.88 23.94 0.17
N ARG A 44 6.72 24.29 1.16
CA ARG A 44 6.74 23.62 2.47
C ARG A 44 5.43 23.79 3.23
N ALA A 45 4.87 25.01 3.23
CA ALA A 45 3.58 25.26 3.87
C ALA A 45 2.44 24.46 3.23
N ALA A 46 2.47 24.27 1.90
CA ALA A 46 1.50 23.45 1.21
C ALA A 46 1.66 21.94 1.46
N GLN A 47 2.87 21.50 1.79
CA GLN A 47 3.18 20.12 2.16
C GLN A 47 2.88 19.80 3.63
N SER A 48 2.88 20.82 4.50
CA SER A 48 2.75 20.66 5.96
C SER A 48 1.31 20.71 6.48
N ILE A 49 0.29 20.73 5.61
CA ILE A 49 -1.11 20.67 6.06
C ILE A 49 -1.35 19.27 6.63
N ALA A 50 -1.28 19.17 7.95
CA ALA A 50 -1.55 17.95 8.69
C ALA A 50 -2.97 17.47 8.40
N TRP A 51 -3.07 16.19 8.03
CA TRP A 51 -4.34 15.50 7.86
C TRP A 51 -4.92 15.19 9.24
N SER A 52 -6.08 15.76 9.58
CA SER A 52 -6.85 15.34 10.74
C SER A 52 -7.53 14.00 10.44
N GLY A 53 -6.79 12.91 10.65
CA GLY A 53 -7.29 11.55 10.49
C GLY A 53 -8.45 11.26 11.44
N VAL A 54 -9.63 10.95 10.89
CA VAL A 54 -10.72 10.30 11.63
C VAL A 54 -10.91 8.90 11.04
N PRO A 55 -10.82 7.82 11.83
CA PRO A 55 -11.17 6.49 11.36
C PRO A 55 -12.67 6.42 11.13
N THR A 56 -13.10 6.09 9.92
CA THR A 56 -14.50 5.75 9.64
C THR A 56 -14.82 4.38 10.26
N ALA A 57 -15.27 4.37 11.50
CA ALA A 57 -15.97 3.23 12.07
C ALA A 57 -17.35 3.13 11.40
N SER A 58 -17.56 2.07 10.62
CA SER A 58 -18.87 1.71 10.09
C SER A 58 -19.85 1.46 11.26
N PRO A 59 -20.97 2.18 11.37
CA PRO A 59 -21.94 1.92 12.42
C PRO A 59 -22.86 0.82 11.91
N HIS A 60 -22.66 -0.44 12.32
CA HIS A 60 -23.71 -1.46 12.50
C HIS A 60 -23.08 -2.79 12.96
N ALA A 61 -22.81 -2.92 14.25
CA ALA A 61 -22.74 -4.22 14.92
C ALA A 61 -22.92 -4.04 16.43
N SER A 62 -24.18 -3.87 16.86
CA SER A 62 -24.54 -4.03 18.26
C SER A 62 -24.44 -5.51 18.61
N ARG A 63 -23.40 -5.93 19.34
CA ARG A 63 -23.42 -7.20 20.09
C ARG A 63 -22.78 -6.99 21.46
N LYS A 64 -23.65 -7.01 22.47
CA LYS A 64 -23.30 -7.15 23.88
C LYS A 64 -22.53 -8.45 24.07
N ALA A 65 -21.31 -8.40 24.58
CA ALA A 65 -20.56 -9.57 25.02
C ALA A 65 -20.66 -9.65 26.55
N THR A 66 -21.53 -10.54 27.02
CA THR A 66 -21.56 -11.02 28.41
C THR A 66 -20.50 -12.10 28.60
N LEU A 67 -19.70 -11.95 29.65
CA LEU A 67 -18.72 -12.91 30.14
C LEU A 67 -19.42 -14.15 30.73
N HIS A 68 -18.93 -15.35 30.39
CA HIS A 68 -19.07 -16.52 31.27
C HIS A 68 -17.85 -17.46 31.08
N PRO A 69 -17.22 -17.96 32.17
CA PRO A 69 -16.08 -18.86 32.08
C PRO A 69 -16.50 -20.34 32.09
N SER A 70 -15.49 -21.21 31.94
CA SER A 70 -15.45 -22.62 32.38
C SER A 70 -15.81 -23.69 31.33
N LEU A 71 -14.82 -24.38 30.74
CA LEU A 71 -14.23 -25.63 31.26
C LEU A 71 -13.47 -26.42 30.19
N MET A 72 -12.20 -26.64 30.50
CA MET A 72 -11.27 -27.59 29.91
C MET A 72 -11.72 -29.02 30.25
N ARG A 73 -11.88 -29.90 29.25
CA ARG A 73 -12.00 -31.35 29.47
C ARG A 73 -10.94 -32.07 28.65
N ILE A 74 -10.05 -32.74 29.36
CA ILE A 74 -9.02 -33.65 28.87
C ILE A 74 -9.64 -35.05 28.87
N ALA A 75 -9.49 -35.81 27.78
CA ALA A 75 -9.85 -37.23 27.71
C ALA A 75 -8.56 -38.07 27.79
N PRO A 76 -8.52 -39.17 28.56
CA PRO A 76 -7.36 -40.05 28.61
C PRO A 76 -7.39 -41.14 27.53
N CYS A 77 -6.17 -41.54 27.18
CA CYS A 77 -5.73 -42.58 26.27
C CYS A 77 -5.94 -43.98 26.90
N GLU A 78 -6.52 -44.93 26.16
CA GLU A 78 -6.54 -46.35 26.52
C GLU A 78 -5.63 -47.15 25.58
N GLU A 79 -4.59 -47.74 26.17
CA GLU A 79 -3.78 -48.81 25.58
C GLU A 79 -4.47 -50.16 25.76
N THR A 80 -4.57 -50.96 24.69
CA THR A 80 -4.62 -52.42 24.83
C THR A 80 -3.80 -53.07 23.72
N GLY A 81 -2.71 -53.73 24.09
CA GLY A 81 -1.88 -54.52 23.19
C GLY A 81 -2.31 -55.98 23.10
N ARG A 82 -2.02 -56.63 21.96
CA ARG A 82 -1.65 -58.06 21.89
C ARG A 82 -0.98 -58.42 20.55
N ARG A 83 0.21 -59.03 20.63
CA ARG A 83 0.91 -59.78 19.56
C ARG A 83 0.63 -61.30 19.74
N PRO A 84 1.25 -62.22 18.96
CA PRO A 84 1.43 -62.36 17.50
C PRO A 84 1.01 -63.77 17.00
N SER A 85 0.89 -64.02 15.68
CA SER A 85 1.30 -65.32 15.09
C SER A 85 1.27 -65.34 13.54
N ASN A 86 2.45 -65.49 12.96
CA ASN A 86 2.82 -66.34 11.82
C ASN A 86 1.76 -66.69 10.75
N ARG A 87 1.86 -66.10 9.54
CA ARG A 87 1.58 -66.86 8.31
C ARG A 87 2.23 -66.28 7.05
N ARG A 88 3.22 -67.04 6.56
CA ARG A 88 3.58 -67.35 5.16
C ARG A 88 3.56 -66.19 4.14
N TRP A 89 4.76 -65.79 3.74
CA TRP A 89 5.04 -64.99 2.54
C TRP A 89 4.73 -65.81 1.28
N THR A 90 3.71 -65.40 0.52
CA THR A 90 3.52 -65.86 -0.86
C THR A 90 3.83 -64.67 -1.76
N VAL A 91 4.99 -64.72 -2.42
CA VAL A 91 5.39 -63.76 -3.45
C VAL A 91 4.57 -64.06 -4.70
N VAL A 92 3.56 -63.24 -4.99
CA VAL A 92 2.88 -63.23 -6.28
C VAL A 92 3.51 -62.11 -7.10
N THR A 93 4.34 -62.49 -8.07
CA THR A 93 4.87 -61.58 -9.08
C THR A 93 3.73 -61.20 -10.03
N ALA A 94 3.08 -60.07 -9.74
CA ALA A 94 2.09 -59.48 -10.64
C ALA A 94 2.81 -58.73 -11.76
N VAL A 95 2.64 -59.23 -12.98
CA VAL A 95 3.03 -58.55 -14.23
C VAL A 95 2.24 -57.25 -14.32
N ILE A 96 2.89 -56.12 -14.07
CA ILE A 96 2.32 -54.79 -14.29
C ILE A 96 2.39 -54.50 -15.78
N VAL A 97 1.24 -54.62 -16.45
CA VAL A 97 1.03 -54.13 -17.81
C VAL A 97 1.05 -52.60 -17.74
N LEU A 98 2.08 -51.98 -18.32
CA LEU A 98 2.18 -50.53 -18.49
C LEU A 98 1.17 -50.07 -19.54
N THR A 99 -0.07 -49.87 -19.13
CA THR A 99 -1.03 -49.05 -19.89
C THR A 99 -0.64 -47.59 -19.73
N ALA A 100 -0.12 -47.02 -20.82
CA ALA A 100 0.11 -45.59 -20.97
C ALA A 100 -1.23 -44.84 -20.85
N CYS A 101 -1.54 -44.34 -19.65
CA CYS A 101 -2.54 -43.31 -19.46
C CYS A 101 -1.84 -41.96 -19.50
N ASP A 102 -2.01 -41.31 -20.65
CA ASP A 102 -1.94 -39.88 -20.93
C ASP A 102 -2.12 -39.02 -19.67
N THR A 103 -0.99 -38.59 -19.09
CA THR A 103 -0.98 -37.62 -18.01
C THR A 103 -1.30 -36.24 -18.59
N ARG A 104 -2.60 -35.93 -18.71
CA ARG A 104 -3.05 -34.55 -18.64
C ARG A 104 -2.52 -33.98 -17.34
N ARG A 105 -1.54 -33.09 -17.47
CA ARG A 105 -1.09 -32.18 -16.43
C ARG A 105 -2.34 -31.41 -16.00
N ALA A 106 -2.97 -31.86 -14.91
CA ALA A 106 -3.99 -31.09 -14.22
C ALA A 106 -3.28 -29.83 -13.72
N GLU A 107 -3.37 -28.78 -14.54
CA GLU A 107 -3.08 -27.43 -14.11
C GLU A 107 -4.03 -27.16 -12.95
N ILE A 108 -3.46 -27.10 -11.74
CA ILE A 108 -4.15 -26.62 -10.56
C ILE A 108 -4.44 -25.14 -10.85
N ALA A 109 -5.55 -24.89 -11.53
CA ALA A 109 -6.17 -23.58 -11.55
C ALA A 109 -6.55 -23.29 -10.10
N ARG A 110 -5.67 -22.56 -9.41
CA ARG A 110 -6.02 -21.94 -8.14
C ARG A 110 -7.16 -20.99 -8.45
N ASP A 111 -8.33 -21.31 -7.93
CA ASP A 111 -9.45 -20.39 -7.89
C ASP A 111 -8.97 -19.03 -7.32
N PRO A 112 -9.01 -17.94 -8.10
CA PRO A 112 -8.55 -16.63 -7.64
C PRO A 112 -9.36 -16.08 -6.46
N MET A 113 -10.52 -16.66 -6.14
CA MET A 113 -11.44 -16.16 -5.12
C MET A 113 -11.31 -16.82 -3.74
N ALA A 114 -10.38 -17.77 -3.55
CA ALA A 114 -10.26 -18.50 -2.27
C ALA A 114 -9.60 -17.70 -1.12
N GLN A 115 -9.19 -16.46 -1.36
CA GLN A 115 -8.66 -15.55 -0.35
C GLN A 115 -9.47 -14.26 -0.44
N GLY A 116 -9.84 -13.66 0.69
CA GLY A 116 -10.67 -12.45 0.74
C GLY A 116 -10.15 -11.27 -0.10
N PRO A 117 -10.82 -10.11 -0.08
CA PRO A 117 -10.48 -8.98 -0.95
C PRO A 117 -8.98 -8.65 -0.88
N LEU A 118 -8.36 -8.36 -2.03
CA LEU A 118 -6.94 -8.02 -2.11
C LEU A 118 -6.62 -6.91 -1.10
N VAL A 119 -5.65 -7.14 -0.21
CA VAL A 119 -5.22 -6.10 0.73
C VAL A 119 -3.99 -5.39 0.14
N VAL A 120 -4.12 -4.08 -0.04
CA VAL A 120 -3.12 -3.19 -0.63
C VAL A 120 -2.63 -2.23 0.45
N PHE A 121 -1.34 -2.20 0.69
CA PHE A 121 -0.73 -1.23 1.60
C PHE A 121 -0.02 -0.13 0.81
N THR A 122 -0.06 1.08 1.34
CA THR A 122 0.60 2.27 0.76
C THR A 122 1.49 2.95 1.80
N ASP A 123 2.45 3.75 1.36
CA ASP A 123 3.39 4.47 2.25
C ASP A 123 3.01 5.94 2.49
N ASN A 124 2.04 6.48 1.75
CA ASN A 124 1.53 7.83 1.96
C ASN A 124 0.08 8.00 1.53
N TYR A 125 -0.47 9.15 1.90
CA TYR A 125 -1.86 9.49 1.64
C TYR A 125 -2.22 9.65 0.15
N PRO A 126 -1.47 10.42 -0.66
CA PRO A 126 -1.80 10.62 -2.07
C PRO A 126 -1.84 9.29 -2.84
N LEU A 127 -0.91 8.38 -2.55
CA LEU A 127 -0.88 7.05 -3.16
C LEU A 127 -2.06 6.19 -2.69
N ALA A 128 -2.43 6.26 -1.40
CA ALA A 128 -3.63 5.63 -0.87
C ALA A 128 -4.92 6.14 -1.54
N TYR A 129 -5.00 7.44 -1.84
CA TYR A 129 -6.13 8.04 -2.56
C TYR A 129 -6.24 7.46 -3.99
N CYS A 130 -5.16 7.45 -4.76
CA CYS A 130 -5.14 6.85 -6.10
C CYS A 130 -5.54 5.36 -6.06
N ALA A 131 -4.93 4.59 -5.15
CA ALA A 131 -5.22 3.18 -5.01
C ALA A 131 -6.69 2.92 -4.64
N ARG A 132 -7.28 3.69 -3.70
CA ARG A 132 -8.69 3.59 -3.34
C ARG A 132 -9.61 3.90 -4.52
N ARG A 133 -9.34 4.98 -5.24
CA ARG A 133 -10.16 5.37 -6.40
C ARG A 133 -10.10 4.37 -7.55
N ILE A 134 -8.95 3.77 -7.79
CA ILE A 134 -8.77 2.79 -8.87
C ILE A 134 -9.31 1.41 -8.46
N ALA A 135 -9.09 0.99 -7.22
CA ALA A 135 -9.52 -0.32 -6.75
C ALA A 135 -11.03 -0.40 -6.45
N GLY A 136 -11.65 0.69 -6.00
CA GLY A 136 -13.03 0.69 -5.53
C GLY A 136 -13.24 -0.39 -4.45
N ASP A 137 -14.30 -1.17 -4.59
CA ASP A 137 -14.64 -2.26 -3.65
C ASP A 137 -13.89 -3.57 -3.95
N LEU A 138 -13.06 -3.63 -4.99
CA LEU A 138 -12.35 -4.85 -5.41
C LEU A 138 -11.10 -5.13 -4.57
N ALA A 139 -10.59 -4.14 -3.83
CA ALA A 139 -9.45 -4.29 -2.94
C ALA A 139 -9.60 -3.41 -1.70
N LYS A 140 -9.10 -3.89 -0.56
CA LYS A 140 -8.97 -3.11 0.66
C LYS A 140 -7.64 -2.37 0.64
N VAL A 141 -7.69 -1.04 0.59
CA VAL A 141 -6.48 -0.19 0.61
C VAL A 141 -6.26 0.38 2.00
N GLU A 142 -5.06 0.22 2.53
CA GLU A 142 -4.65 0.70 3.85
C GLU A 142 -3.41 1.60 3.77
N PHE A 143 -3.42 2.62 4.61
CA PHE A 143 -2.27 3.46 4.91
C PHE A 143 -2.13 3.52 6.44
N PRO A 144 -1.21 2.74 7.04
CA PRO A 144 -1.17 2.52 8.48
C PRO A 144 -0.45 3.59 9.29
N ALA A 145 0.09 4.65 8.67
CA ALA A 145 0.76 5.71 9.43
C ALA A 145 -0.21 6.42 10.37
N PRO A 146 0.21 6.77 11.59
CA PRO A 146 -0.57 7.63 12.48
C PRO A 146 -0.86 9.00 11.84
N GLY A 147 -2.00 9.60 12.17
CA GLY A 147 -2.40 10.90 11.63
C GLY A 147 -1.62 12.10 12.20
N ASP A 148 -0.89 11.90 13.29
CA ASP A 148 -0.14 12.93 14.01
C ASP A 148 1.37 12.95 13.68
N VAL A 149 1.82 12.12 12.73
CA VAL A 149 3.21 12.06 12.30
C VAL A 149 3.34 12.35 10.80
N ASP A 150 4.45 12.96 10.40
CA ASP A 150 4.80 13.07 8.98
C ASP A 150 5.21 11.69 8.44
N PRO A 151 4.49 11.13 7.45
CA PRO A 151 4.79 9.81 6.90
C PRO A 151 6.17 9.70 6.24
N ALA A 152 6.77 10.81 5.80
CA ALA A 152 8.11 10.83 5.23
C ALA A 152 9.21 10.52 6.27
N TYR A 153 8.93 10.78 7.55
CA TYR A 153 9.84 10.57 8.68
C TYR A 153 9.36 9.49 9.65
N TRP A 154 8.15 8.98 9.44
CA TRP A 154 7.59 7.91 10.25
C TRP A 154 8.36 6.60 10.08
N ASN A 155 8.56 5.89 11.19
CA ASN A 155 9.13 4.55 11.20
C ASN A 155 8.10 3.57 11.79
N PRO A 156 7.58 2.61 11.02
CA PRO A 156 6.60 1.64 11.50
C PRO A 156 7.19 0.67 12.54
N GLY A 157 6.37 0.31 13.52
CA GLY A 157 6.67 -0.77 14.46
C GLY A 157 6.65 -2.15 13.80
N ALA A 158 7.15 -3.16 14.52
CA ALA A 158 7.26 -4.53 14.01
C ALA A 158 5.89 -5.14 13.62
N ASP A 159 4.82 -4.77 14.33
CA ASP A 159 3.44 -5.18 14.03
C ASP A 159 2.96 -4.63 12.68
N VAL A 160 3.26 -3.36 12.40
CA VAL A 160 2.93 -2.72 11.14
C VAL A 160 3.77 -3.28 9.99
N ILE A 161 5.07 -3.52 10.22
CA ILE A 161 5.94 -4.20 9.24
C ILE A 161 5.38 -5.59 8.91
N SER A 162 4.94 -6.35 9.91
CA SER A 162 4.33 -7.67 9.68
C SER A 162 3.07 -7.58 8.80
N ARG A 163 2.25 -6.54 8.98
CA ARG A 163 1.09 -6.28 8.11
C ARG A 163 1.49 -5.95 6.67
N TYR A 164 2.51 -5.12 6.47
CA TYR A 164 3.06 -4.87 5.13
C TYR A 164 3.59 -6.16 4.47
N GLN A 165 4.23 -7.05 5.22
CA GLN A 165 4.71 -8.35 4.72
C GLN A 165 3.55 -9.27 4.30
N SER A 166 2.46 -9.26 5.06
CA SER A 166 1.28 -10.08 4.77
C SER A 166 0.38 -9.51 3.66
N ALA A 167 0.50 -8.23 3.32
CA ALA A 167 -0.29 -7.60 2.26
C ALA A 167 -0.10 -8.32 0.91
N GLY A 168 -1.14 -8.29 0.07
CA GLY A 168 -1.12 -8.85 -1.29
C GLY A 168 -0.41 -7.93 -2.30
N LEU A 169 -0.31 -6.64 -1.98
CA LEU A 169 0.39 -5.62 -2.74
C LEU A 169 0.85 -4.50 -1.79
N VAL A 170 2.09 -4.04 -1.96
CA VAL A 170 2.64 -2.86 -1.30
C VAL A 170 3.01 -1.85 -2.39
N LEU A 171 2.40 -0.68 -2.35
CA LEU A 171 2.69 0.44 -3.25
C LEU A 171 3.58 1.43 -2.49
N LEU A 172 4.73 1.74 -3.04
CA LEU A 172 5.65 2.75 -2.51
C LEU A 172 5.67 3.96 -3.45
N SER A 173 5.69 5.16 -2.88
CA SER A 173 5.81 6.41 -3.64
C SER A 173 7.13 6.49 -4.41
N GLY A 174 8.17 5.83 -3.88
CA GLY A 174 9.51 5.85 -4.45
C GLY A 174 10.25 7.15 -4.15
N ALA A 175 11.27 7.47 -4.96
CA ALA A 175 12.08 8.68 -4.81
C ALA A 175 12.66 8.92 -3.39
N GLY A 176 12.88 7.85 -2.62
CA GLY A 176 13.39 7.93 -1.24
C GLY A 176 12.40 8.49 -0.22
N TYR A 177 11.08 8.51 -0.53
CA TYR A 177 10.05 9.04 0.37
C TYR A 177 9.99 8.25 1.69
N ALA A 178 9.68 6.96 1.61
CA ALA A 178 9.56 6.09 2.78
C ALA A 178 10.91 5.47 3.15
N LYS A 179 11.74 6.21 3.89
CA LYS A 179 13.10 5.77 4.28
C LYS A 179 13.12 4.43 5.00
N TRP A 180 12.10 4.14 5.81
CA TRP A 180 11.97 2.89 6.54
C TRP A 180 11.92 1.66 5.60
N ALA A 181 11.39 1.83 4.38
CA ALA A 181 11.19 0.73 3.44
C ALA A 181 12.51 0.18 2.87
N GLU A 182 13.58 0.99 2.87
CA GLU A 182 14.91 0.58 2.39
C GLU A 182 15.51 -0.54 3.23
N ASN A 183 15.19 -0.57 4.53
CA ASN A 183 15.72 -1.54 5.49
C ASN A 183 14.67 -2.54 5.98
N ALA A 184 13.42 -2.44 5.50
CA ALA A 184 12.36 -3.32 5.91
C ALA A 184 12.40 -4.65 5.13
N PRO A 185 12.23 -5.80 5.81
CA PRO A 185 12.24 -7.12 5.15
C PRO A 185 10.90 -7.39 4.44
N LEU A 186 10.60 -6.62 3.39
CA LEU A 186 9.38 -6.73 2.60
C LEU A 186 9.54 -7.73 1.43
N PRO A 187 8.52 -8.52 1.06
CA PRO A 187 8.60 -9.45 -0.07
C PRO A 187 8.70 -8.72 -1.42
N PRO A 188 9.82 -8.78 -2.18
CA PRO A 188 10.01 -7.97 -3.38
C PRO A 188 8.96 -8.23 -4.47
N SER A 189 8.42 -9.44 -4.55
CA SER A 189 7.37 -9.83 -5.51
C SER A 189 6.03 -9.12 -5.28
N ARG A 190 5.85 -8.46 -4.13
CA ARG A 190 4.63 -7.74 -3.76
C ARG A 190 4.82 -6.22 -3.73
N ILE A 191 6.03 -5.73 -3.95
CA ILE A 191 6.34 -4.29 -3.90
C ILE A 191 6.25 -3.70 -5.30
N VAL A 192 5.65 -2.52 -5.40
CA VAL A 192 5.68 -1.68 -6.59
C VAL A 192 6.16 -0.28 -6.20
N ASP A 193 7.35 0.09 -6.65
CA ASP A 193 7.82 1.48 -6.64
C ASP A 193 7.15 2.22 -7.81
N THR A 194 6.19 3.08 -7.48
CA THR A 194 5.38 3.82 -8.44
C THR A 194 6.14 4.94 -9.16
N SER A 195 7.32 5.34 -8.68
CA SER A 195 8.21 6.28 -9.36
C SER A 195 9.06 5.66 -10.45
N SER A 196 9.12 4.32 -10.50
CA SER A 196 10.04 3.58 -11.39
C SER A 196 9.95 3.99 -12.86
N GLY A 197 8.74 4.23 -13.36
CA GLY A 197 8.49 4.58 -14.76
C GLY A 197 8.90 6.00 -15.15
N PHE A 198 9.20 6.86 -14.18
CA PHE A 198 9.55 8.26 -14.43
C PHE A 198 10.79 8.73 -13.64
N ARG A 199 11.67 7.81 -13.23
CA ARG A 199 12.92 8.16 -12.51
C ARG A 199 13.74 9.26 -13.19
N GLY A 200 13.79 9.28 -14.51
CA GLY A 200 14.48 10.31 -15.30
C GLY A 200 13.86 11.71 -15.23
N ARG A 201 12.64 11.84 -14.69
CA ARG A 201 11.92 13.11 -14.50
C ARG A 201 11.94 13.58 -13.05
N LEU A 202 12.55 12.82 -12.14
CA LEU A 202 12.65 13.20 -10.74
C LEU A 202 13.56 14.42 -10.58
N VAL A 203 13.12 15.40 -9.80
CA VAL A 203 13.89 16.61 -9.52
C VAL A 203 15.01 16.26 -8.55
N ARG A 204 16.24 16.53 -8.96
CA ARG A 204 17.41 16.49 -8.08
C ARG A 204 17.51 17.81 -7.33
N VAL A 205 17.79 17.72 -6.04
CA VAL A 205 18.05 18.84 -5.16
C VAL A 205 19.56 18.87 -4.92
N PRO A 206 20.29 19.83 -5.54
CA PRO A 206 21.76 19.91 -5.46
C PRO A 206 22.30 20.15 -4.04
N GLU A 207 21.43 20.47 -3.07
CA GLU A 207 21.80 20.82 -1.69
C GLU A 207 20.90 20.12 -0.65
N ALA A 208 20.89 18.79 -0.60
CA ALA A 208 20.22 18.12 0.52
C ALA A 208 21.10 18.23 1.77
N ILE A 209 20.72 19.18 2.63
CA ILE A 209 20.98 19.27 4.08
C ILE A 209 22.26 18.55 4.54
N VAL A 210 23.32 19.32 4.78
CA VAL A 210 24.50 18.86 5.52
C VAL A 210 24.06 18.53 6.95
N HIS A 211 24.02 17.26 7.31
CA HIS A 211 23.88 16.84 8.72
C HIS A 211 25.27 16.49 9.25
N LYS A 212 25.63 17.03 10.42
CA LYS A 212 26.80 16.56 11.18
C LYS A 212 26.40 15.37 12.04
N HIS A 213 26.83 14.17 11.65
CA HIS A 213 26.83 13.00 12.52
C HIS A 213 28.24 12.79 13.08
N GLY A 214 28.47 13.19 14.34
CA GLY A 214 29.65 12.76 15.09
C GLY A 214 31.01 13.00 14.40
N PRO A 215 32.05 12.23 14.74
CA PRO A 215 33.42 12.44 14.26
C PRO A 215 33.66 12.06 12.79
N GLU A 216 32.66 11.61 12.03
CA GLU A 216 32.84 11.00 10.70
C GLU A 216 32.69 11.95 9.50
N GLY A 217 32.66 13.27 9.73
CA GLY A 217 32.80 14.26 8.64
C GLY A 217 31.52 14.62 7.89
N GLU A 218 31.64 15.60 6.98
CA GLU A 218 30.54 16.14 6.19
C GLU A 218 30.28 15.26 4.96
N HIS A 219 29.04 14.74 4.82
CA HIS A 219 28.60 14.08 3.59
C HIS A 219 27.32 14.75 3.07
N ALA A 220 27.42 15.32 1.86
CA ALA A 220 26.27 15.80 1.11
C ALA A 220 25.72 14.63 0.28
N HIS A 221 24.44 14.33 0.43
CA HIS A 221 23.73 13.47 -0.51
C HIS A 221 23.04 14.38 -1.54
N GLU A 222 23.13 14.07 -2.84
CA GLU A 222 22.17 14.63 -3.79
C GLU A 222 20.77 14.17 -3.37
N GLY A 223 19.90 15.11 -3.01
CA GLY A 223 18.53 14.79 -2.61
C GLY A 223 17.66 14.56 -3.83
N ILE A 224 16.68 13.67 -3.74
CA ILE A 224 15.59 13.58 -4.71
C ILE A 224 14.36 14.23 -4.07
N ALA A 225 13.66 15.10 -4.81
CA ALA A 225 12.37 15.60 -4.38
C ALA A 225 11.36 14.45 -4.33
N SER A 226 11.12 13.95 -3.11
CA SER A 226 10.33 12.74 -2.86
C SER A 226 8.82 12.94 -2.90
N HIS A 227 8.37 14.20 -2.85
CA HIS A 227 6.95 14.57 -2.88
C HIS A 227 6.43 14.69 -4.32
N THR A 228 6.51 13.59 -5.07
CA THR A 228 6.24 13.54 -6.52
C THR A 228 4.79 13.89 -6.88
N TRP A 229 3.84 13.63 -5.98
CA TRP A 229 2.41 13.88 -6.20
C TRP A 229 2.05 15.37 -6.37
N LEU A 230 2.98 16.26 -6.04
CA LEU A 230 2.78 17.70 -6.13
C LEU A 230 2.93 18.24 -7.55
N ASP A 231 3.55 17.48 -8.45
CA ASP A 231 3.39 17.68 -9.89
C ASP A 231 2.23 16.79 -10.35
N PRO A 232 1.07 17.36 -10.73
CA PRO A 232 -0.07 16.58 -11.21
C PRO A 232 0.28 15.64 -12.37
N ASN A 233 1.27 15.97 -13.20
CA ASN A 233 1.72 15.08 -14.28
C ASN A 233 2.47 13.86 -13.74
N LEU A 234 3.30 14.02 -12.71
CA LEU A 234 3.95 12.89 -12.05
C LEU A 234 2.93 12.06 -11.27
N MET A 235 1.94 12.71 -10.65
CA MET A 235 0.85 12.03 -9.96
C MET A 235 0.02 11.16 -10.90
N ARG A 236 -0.27 11.63 -12.13
CA ARG A 236 -0.91 10.82 -13.18
C ARG A 236 -0.08 9.59 -13.53
N LEU A 237 1.25 9.71 -13.62
CA LEU A 237 2.13 8.56 -13.87
C LEU A 237 2.14 7.58 -12.70
N GLN A 238 2.12 8.06 -11.45
CA GLN A 238 1.99 7.20 -10.27
C GLN A 238 0.65 6.47 -10.28
N ALA A 239 -0.45 7.18 -10.54
CA ALA A 239 -1.78 6.60 -10.63
C ALA A 239 -1.87 5.56 -11.75
N ARG A 240 -1.22 5.77 -12.91
CA ARG A 240 -1.10 4.73 -13.95
C ARG A 240 -0.35 3.50 -13.45
N ALA A 241 0.79 3.68 -12.77
CA ALA A 241 1.56 2.56 -12.21
C ALA A 241 0.74 1.76 -11.17
N VAL A 242 -0.10 2.44 -10.39
CA VAL A 242 -1.06 1.80 -9.48
C VAL A 242 -2.11 0.99 -10.26
N ALA A 243 -2.70 1.56 -11.31
CA ALA A 243 -3.65 0.84 -12.17
C ALA A 243 -3.01 -0.42 -12.78
N ASP A 244 -1.81 -0.31 -13.32
CA ASP A 244 -1.07 -1.44 -13.90
C ASP A 244 -0.77 -2.54 -12.88
N ALA A 245 -0.51 -2.17 -11.62
CA ALA A 245 -0.27 -3.12 -10.53
C ALA A 245 -1.56 -3.83 -10.09
N LEU A 246 -2.68 -3.11 -10.04
CA LEU A 246 -4.00 -3.62 -9.66
C LEU A 246 -4.61 -4.49 -10.76
N ALA A 247 -4.53 -4.11 -12.03
CA ALA A 247 -5.05 -4.86 -13.17
C ALA A 247 -4.41 -6.26 -13.37
N LYS A 248 -3.34 -6.56 -12.63
CA LYS A 248 -2.70 -7.89 -12.57
C LYS A 248 -3.28 -8.80 -11.49
N ARG A 249 -4.11 -8.26 -10.58
CA ARG A 249 -4.56 -8.92 -9.35
C ARG A 249 -6.08 -8.86 -9.14
N ILE A 250 -6.74 -7.88 -9.72
CA ILE A 250 -8.20 -7.69 -9.69
C ILE A 250 -8.75 -7.45 -11.10
N ASP A 251 -10.07 -7.28 -11.22
CA ASP A 251 -10.75 -7.05 -12.49
C ASP A 251 -10.11 -5.89 -13.28
N ARG A 252 -9.55 -6.22 -14.44
CA ARG A 252 -8.80 -5.29 -15.29
C ARG A 252 -9.70 -4.22 -15.90
N ASP A 253 -10.89 -4.58 -16.33
CA ASP A 253 -11.77 -3.66 -17.05
C ASP A 253 -12.34 -2.62 -16.08
N ALA A 254 -12.68 -3.05 -14.86
CA ALA A 254 -13.04 -2.14 -13.77
C ALA A 254 -11.89 -1.18 -13.41
N VAL A 255 -10.66 -1.70 -13.31
CA VAL A 255 -9.46 -0.89 -13.03
C VAL A 255 -9.20 0.13 -14.14
N GLU A 256 -9.25 -0.25 -15.42
CA GLU A 256 -8.98 0.66 -16.54
C GLU A 256 -10.06 1.75 -16.65
N LYS A 257 -11.32 1.42 -16.38
CA LYS A 257 -12.40 2.41 -16.31
C LYS A 257 -12.14 3.42 -15.17
N ALA A 258 -11.88 2.93 -13.96
CA ALA A 258 -11.63 3.79 -12.80
C ALA A 258 -10.36 4.65 -12.98
N TRP A 259 -9.32 4.08 -13.59
CA TRP A 259 -8.11 4.80 -14.00
C TRP A 259 -8.44 5.94 -14.96
N SER A 260 -9.21 5.69 -16.03
CA SER A 260 -9.56 6.72 -17.01
C SER A 260 -10.31 7.91 -16.38
N GLU A 261 -11.20 7.62 -15.44
CA GLU A 261 -11.92 8.66 -14.68
C GLU A 261 -10.97 9.48 -13.80
N LEU A 262 -10.06 8.83 -13.07
CA LEU A 262 -9.07 9.49 -12.24
C LEU A 262 -8.05 10.29 -13.05
N ASP A 263 -7.58 9.77 -14.18
CA ASP A 263 -6.63 10.46 -15.07
C ASP A 263 -7.20 11.77 -15.60
N ARG A 264 -8.49 11.79 -15.96
CA ARG A 264 -9.20 12.99 -16.37
C ARG A 264 -9.26 14.02 -15.25
N ASP A 265 -9.59 13.59 -14.02
CA ASP A 265 -9.67 14.48 -12.86
C ASP A 265 -8.31 15.09 -12.52
N LEU A 266 -7.24 14.27 -12.53
CA LEU A 266 -5.87 14.74 -12.32
C LEU A 266 -5.38 15.63 -13.48
N GLY A 267 -5.83 15.36 -14.71
CA GLY A 267 -5.53 16.16 -15.89
C GLY A 267 -6.03 17.59 -15.77
N GLN A 268 -7.18 17.82 -15.14
CA GLN A 268 -7.72 19.16 -14.86
C GLN A 268 -6.86 19.95 -13.86
N LEU A 269 -6.06 19.28 -13.03
CA LEU A 269 -5.12 19.93 -12.12
C LEU A 269 -3.79 20.28 -12.80
N ALA A 270 -3.48 19.63 -13.93
CA ALA A 270 -2.24 19.81 -14.68
C ALA A 270 -2.31 20.94 -15.72
N SER A 271 -3.52 21.36 -16.10
CA SER A 271 -3.83 22.42 -17.06
C SER A 271 -3.89 23.80 -16.41
#